data_AF-A0A2V7KSQ2-F1
#
_entry.id   AF-A0A2V7KSQ2-F1
#
_cell.length_a   1.000
_cell.length_b   1.000
_cell.length_c   1.000
_cell.angle_alpha   90.00
_cell.angle_beta   90.00
_cell.angle_gamma   90.00
#
_symmetry.space_group_name_H-M   'P 1'
#
loop_
_entity.id
_entity.type
_entity.pdbx_description
1 polymer ?
#
loop_
_entity_poly.entity_id
_entity_poly.type
_entity_poly.pdbx_seq_one_letter_code
_entity_poly.pdbx_strand_id
1 'polypeptide(L)'
;SDQYSLAVVAFQMLAGATPFQSDTLAGIIQHHFFTAPPDLRFARQDIPPALLDVIGRALGKNPTERFGSTNDMLHALEAIPFTAIEHTTSRRILRDLARGNSAPRINTGTFPALPDMPTLAVPPARAPAARATRAGRVMRSLAYVAAAVLVVGAGWAVTRLTSAAAERDASPEPHNVAVTPAVSMAPAPTAHTPPPLPAPVLTGKLRVLTSPPSAEILVDGRRVGIGGVVDLRIPTGARRLRVQAAGYQAWDTTIIVQTGATHTLGRVTLRAPSE
;
A
#
# COMPACT_ATOMS: atom_id res chain seq x y z
N SER A 1 7.23 22.70 11.04
CA SER A 1 6.18 21.81 10.48
C SER A 1 5.32 21.21 11.60
N ASP A 2 5.93 21.06 12.75
CA ASP A 2 5.70 20.00 13.72
C ASP A 2 4.50 20.30 14.61
N GLN A 3 4.22 21.58 14.86
CA GLN A 3 2.98 22.08 15.47
C GLN A 3 1.72 21.51 14.75
N TYR A 4 1.72 21.52 13.42
CA TYR A 4 0.58 21.05 12.62
C TYR A 4 0.44 19.53 12.71
N SER A 5 1.54 18.80 12.57
CA SER A 5 1.55 17.34 12.74
C SER A 5 1.13 16.92 14.15
N LEU A 6 1.61 17.63 15.18
CA LEU A 6 1.23 17.43 16.57
C LEU A 6 -0.27 17.72 16.80
N ALA A 7 -0.80 18.77 16.19
CA ALA A 7 -2.22 19.09 16.26
C ALA A 7 -3.12 18.06 15.54
N VAL A 8 -2.65 17.47 14.43
CA VAL A 8 -3.32 16.33 13.78
C VAL A 8 -3.35 15.10 14.71
N VAL A 9 -2.25 14.82 15.42
CA VAL A 9 -2.21 13.73 16.42
C VAL A 9 -3.09 14.05 17.63
N ALA A 10 -3.08 15.29 18.14
CA ALA A 10 -3.95 15.72 19.24
C ALA A 10 -5.43 15.61 18.88
N PHE A 11 -5.80 16.03 17.67
CA PHE A 11 -7.14 15.84 17.11
C PHE A 11 -7.53 14.36 17.10
N GLN A 12 -6.64 13.49 16.61
CA GLN A 12 -6.88 12.04 16.57
C GLN A 12 -6.99 11.41 17.97
N MET A 13 -6.21 11.86 18.95
CA MET A 13 -6.31 11.39 20.34
C MET A 13 -7.63 11.82 21.02
N LEU A 14 -8.18 12.98 20.66
CA LEU A 14 -9.42 13.50 21.22
C LEU A 14 -10.69 12.91 20.58
N ALA A 15 -10.64 12.64 19.27
CA ALA A 15 -11.80 12.20 18.49
C ALA A 15 -11.78 10.72 18.07
N GLY A 16 -10.63 10.04 18.17
CA GLY A 16 -10.42 8.68 17.67
C GLY A 16 -10.15 8.58 16.15
N ALA A 17 -10.25 9.70 15.42
CA ALA A 17 -10.12 9.78 13.97
C ALA A 17 -9.31 11.01 13.55
N THR A 18 -8.61 10.94 12.41
CA THR A 18 -7.89 12.10 11.83
C THR A 18 -8.86 13.19 11.36
N PRO A 19 -8.44 14.47 11.32
CA PRO A 19 -9.29 15.58 10.87
C PRO A 19 -9.69 15.48 9.39
N PHE A 20 -8.92 14.76 8.58
CA PHE A 20 -9.19 14.54 7.17
C PHE A 20 -9.14 13.05 6.83
N GLN A 21 -10.05 12.63 5.96
CA GLN A 21 -10.17 11.28 5.41
C GLN A 21 -10.60 11.40 3.94
N SER A 22 -10.14 10.49 3.09
CA SER A 22 -10.50 10.38 1.67
C SER A 22 -9.98 9.06 1.13
N ASP A 23 -10.72 8.45 0.20
CA ASP A 23 -10.34 7.19 -0.46
C ASP A 23 -9.09 7.32 -1.36
N THR A 24 -8.61 8.55 -1.59
CA THR A 24 -7.45 8.82 -2.43
C THR A 24 -6.41 9.68 -1.71
N LEU A 25 -5.12 9.38 -1.92
CA LEU A 25 -4.03 10.19 -1.39
C LEU A 25 -4.09 11.65 -1.90
N ALA A 26 -4.51 11.85 -3.15
CA ALA A 26 -4.68 13.18 -3.70
C ALA A 26 -5.79 13.97 -2.99
N GLY A 27 -6.89 13.31 -2.57
CA GLY A 27 -7.93 13.92 -1.73
C GLY A 27 -7.44 14.23 -0.31
N ILE A 28 -6.69 13.33 0.32
CA ILE A 28 -6.01 13.60 1.61
C ILE A 28 -5.11 14.85 1.52
N ILE A 29 -4.29 14.93 0.46
CA ILE A 29 -3.44 16.11 0.21
C ILE A 29 -4.30 17.36 0.02
N GLN A 30 -5.33 17.30 -0.83
CA GLN A 30 -6.26 18.41 -1.08
C GLN A 30 -6.89 18.92 0.21
N HIS A 31 -7.35 18.04 1.10
CA HIS A 31 -7.91 18.42 2.39
C HIS A 31 -6.87 19.07 3.32
N HIS A 32 -5.65 18.54 3.38
CA HIS A 32 -4.58 19.15 4.16
C HIS A 32 -4.23 20.57 3.70
N PHE A 33 -4.31 20.87 2.40
CA PHE A 33 -4.10 22.22 1.86
C PHE A 33 -5.32 23.15 1.99
N PHE A 34 -6.53 22.70 1.62
CA PHE A 34 -7.65 23.61 1.32
C PHE A 34 -8.90 23.43 2.20
N THR A 35 -9.07 22.30 2.89
CA THR A 35 -10.27 22.04 3.69
C THR A 35 -10.03 22.42 5.16
N ALA A 36 -10.87 23.27 5.74
CA ALA A 36 -10.83 23.55 7.17
C ALA A 36 -11.04 22.26 7.99
N PRO A 37 -10.33 22.05 9.11
CA PRO A 37 -10.56 20.88 9.96
C PRO A 37 -12.01 20.88 10.50
N PRO A 38 -12.65 19.70 10.62
CA PRO A 38 -13.95 19.58 11.29
C PRO A 38 -13.91 20.10 12.72
N ASP A 39 -15.03 20.58 13.23
CA ASP A 39 -15.16 20.92 14.65
C ASP A 39 -15.09 19.65 15.50
N LEU A 40 -14.07 19.57 16.37
CA LEU A 40 -13.86 18.45 17.31
C LEU A 40 -15.11 18.18 18.18
N ARG A 41 -15.97 19.18 18.40
CA ARG A 41 -17.21 19.05 19.19
C ARG A 41 -18.24 18.11 18.56
N PHE A 42 -18.15 17.81 17.27
CA PHE A 42 -18.95 16.74 16.64
C PHE A 42 -18.59 15.36 17.19
N ALA A 43 -17.31 15.11 17.48
CA ALA A 43 -16.86 13.87 18.08
C ALA A 43 -16.93 13.89 19.62
N ARG A 44 -16.69 15.05 20.25
CA ARG A 44 -16.56 15.11 21.72
C ARG A 44 -16.87 16.52 22.27
N GLN A 45 -17.94 16.65 23.05
CA GLN A 45 -18.45 17.94 23.53
C GLN A 45 -17.81 18.46 24.82
N ASP A 46 -17.17 17.59 25.62
CA ASP A 46 -16.51 17.94 26.89
C ASP A 46 -15.08 18.48 26.74
N ILE A 47 -14.66 18.87 25.52
CA ILE A 47 -13.33 19.45 25.28
C ILE A 47 -13.32 20.92 25.77
N PRO A 48 -12.35 21.33 26.62
CA PRO A 48 -12.21 22.73 27.04
C PRO A 48 -12.03 23.68 25.84
N PRO A 49 -12.73 24.82 25.78
CA PRO A 49 -12.64 25.75 24.64
C PRO A 49 -11.20 26.20 24.33
N ALA A 50 -10.40 26.51 25.35
CA ALA A 50 -8.99 26.89 25.17
C ALA A 50 -8.14 25.79 24.48
N LEU A 51 -8.48 24.51 24.64
CA LEU A 51 -7.82 23.41 23.93
C LEU A 51 -8.24 23.35 22.46
N LEU A 52 -9.51 23.64 22.16
CA LEU A 52 -10.01 23.77 20.79
C LEU A 52 -9.29 24.92 20.06
N ASP A 53 -9.12 26.07 20.71
CA ASP A 53 -8.44 27.23 20.15
C ASP A 53 -6.97 26.93 19.80
N VAL A 54 -6.24 26.26 20.71
CA VAL A 54 -4.85 25.84 20.47
C VAL A 54 -4.74 24.86 19.31
N ILE A 55 -5.59 23.84 19.26
CA ILE A 55 -5.58 22.84 18.17
C ILE A 55 -5.98 23.49 16.84
N GLY A 56 -7.04 24.32 16.83
CA GLY A 56 -7.50 25.04 15.65
C GLY A 56 -6.42 25.94 15.07
N ARG A 57 -5.74 26.73 15.92
CA ARG A 57 -4.63 27.59 15.51
C ARG A 57 -3.45 26.79 14.95
N ALA A 58 -3.06 25.69 15.60
CA ALA A 58 -1.96 24.85 15.12
C ALA A 58 -2.30 24.12 13.80
N LEU A 59 -3.59 23.86 13.53
CA LEU A 59 -4.11 23.34 12.26
C LEU A 59 -4.31 24.42 11.16
N GLY A 60 -3.96 25.69 11.43
CA GLY A 60 -4.00 26.78 10.44
C GLY A 60 -3.28 26.42 9.15
N LYS A 61 -3.81 26.82 7.99
CA LYS A 61 -3.27 26.38 6.69
C LYS A 61 -1.98 27.12 6.36
N ASN A 62 -1.98 28.43 6.56
CA ASN A 62 -0.77 29.23 6.39
C ASN A 62 0.10 29.10 7.66
N PRO A 63 1.43 28.86 7.54
CA PRO A 63 2.31 28.77 8.71
C PRO A 63 2.30 30.01 9.60
N THR A 64 2.02 31.19 9.03
CA THR A 64 1.92 32.49 9.72
C THR A 64 0.68 32.62 10.61
N GLU A 65 -0.36 31.81 10.41
CA GLU A 65 -1.56 31.77 11.26
C GLU A 65 -1.34 30.96 12.54
N ARG A 66 -0.27 30.16 12.59
CA ARG A 66 0.01 29.22 13.69
C ARG A 66 0.73 29.91 14.86
N PHE A 67 1.43 29.15 15.67
CA PHE A 67 2.29 29.66 16.74
C PHE A 67 3.66 30.06 16.17
N GLY A 68 4.26 31.15 16.64
CA GLY A 68 5.55 31.63 16.15
C GLY A 68 6.66 30.60 16.41
N SER A 69 6.61 29.93 17.56
CA SER A 69 7.46 28.82 17.94
C SER A 69 6.65 27.66 18.54
N THR A 70 7.26 26.47 18.58
CA THR A 70 6.69 25.32 19.34
C THR A 70 6.65 25.60 20.84
N ASN A 71 7.50 26.49 21.34
CA ASN A 71 7.48 26.92 22.73
C ASN A 71 6.25 27.78 23.04
N ASP A 72 5.81 28.63 22.11
CA ASP A 72 4.57 29.42 22.28
C ASP A 72 3.34 28.50 22.32
N MET A 73 3.35 27.42 21.51
CA MET A 73 2.31 26.39 21.54
C MET A 73 2.31 25.63 22.88
N LEU A 74 3.49 25.33 23.44
CA LEU A 74 3.62 24.71 24.76
C LEU A 74 3.04 25.62 25.85
N HIS A 75 3.45 26.89 25.90
CA HIS A 75 2.91 27.84 26.88
C HIS A 75 1.39 28.03 26.75
N ALA A 76 0.85 28.01 25.52
CA ALA A 76 -0.60 28.06 25.31
C ALA A 76 -1.32 26.80 25.82
N LEU A 77 -0.68 25.62 25.79
CA LEU A 77 -1.21 24.39 26.40
C LEU A 77 -1.10 24.41 27.93
N GLU A 78 0.02 24.91 28.47
CA GLU A 78 0.26 25.03 29.91
C GLU A 78 -0.67 26.05 30.59
N ALA A 79 -1.11 27.07 29.85
CA ALA A 79 -2.07 28.07 30.32
C ALA A 79 -3.54 27.56 30.38
N ILE A 80 -3.84 26.35 29.90
CA ILE A 80 -5.21 25.80 29.94
C ILE A 80 -5.56 25.44 31.40
N PRO A 81 -6.64 26.01 31.97
CA PRO A 81 -6.98 25.81 33.37
C PRO A 81 -7.56 24.42 33.60
N PHE A 82 -6.73 23.49 34.08
CA PHE A 82 -7.16 22.19 34.62
C PHE A 82 -7.16 22.22 36.15
N THR A 83 -8.13 21.54 36.75
CA THR A 83 -8.20 21.39 38.21
C THR A 83 -7.11 20.44 38.73
N ALA A 84 -6.75 20.60 40.01
CA ALA A 84 -5.84 19.67 40.69
C ALA A 84 -6.34 18.20 40.67
N ILE A 85 -7.67 18.00 40.61
CA ILE A 85 -8.31 16.68 40.52
C ILE A 85 -8.10 16.07 39.13
N GLU A 86 -8.28 16.85 38.06
CA GLU A 86 -8.04 16.40 36.68
C GLU A 86 -6.57 16.07 36.44
N HIS A 87 -5.64 16.89 36.93
CA HIS A 87 -4.20 16.60 36.88
C HIS A 87 -3.86 15.31 37.63
N THR A 88 -4.40 15.12 38.84
CA THR A 88 -4.14 13.92 39.66
C THR A 88 -4.71 12.66 39.00
N THR A 89 -5.92 12.75 38.45
CA THR A 89 -6.60 11.67 37.71
C THR A 89 -5.81 11.30 36.45
N SER A 90 -5.40 12.29 35.65
CA SER A 90 -4.60 12.08 34.44
C SER A 90 -3.25 11.42 34.76
N ARG A 91 -2.54 11.89 35.80
CA ARG A 91 -1.28 11.29 36.27
C ARG A 91 -1.45 9.88 36.85
N ARG A 92 -2.66 9.47 37.23
CA ARG A 92 -2.98 8.09 37.62
C ARG A 92 -3.18 7.22 36.38
N ILE A 93 -4.08 7.63 35.48
CA ILE A 93 -4.39 6.93 34.22
C ILE A 93 -3.12 6.68 33.39
N LEU A 94 -2.24 7.67 33.24
CA LEU A 94 -0.96 7.51 32.52
C LEU A 94 -0.02 6.50 33.19
N ARG A 95 -0.01 6.41 34.53
CA ARG A 95 0.78 5.41 35.27
C ARG A 95 0.23 4.00 35.13
N ASP A 96 -1.10 3.87 35.09
CA ASP A 96 -1.76 2.59 34.92
C ASP A 96 -1.56 2.07 33.48
N LEU A 97 -1.70 2.94 32.47
CA LEU A 97 -1.34 2.65 31.07
C LEU A 97 0.12 2.20 30.92
N ALA A 98 1.07 2.91 31.55
CA ALA A 98 2.49 2.56 31.52
C ALA A 98 2.81 1.20 32.19
N ARG A 99 1.89 0.66 33.00
CA ARG A 99 1.98 -0.68 33.62
C ARG A 99 1.25 -1.77 32.80
N GLY A 100 0.67 -1.43 31.66
CA GLY A 100 -0.12 -2.34 30.84
C GLY A 100 -1.58 -2.50 31.28
N ASN A 101 -2.04 -1.72 32.26
CA ASN A 101 -3.46 -1.72 32.65
C ASN A 101 -4.29 -0.98 31.60
N SER A 102 -5.55 -1.40 31.42
CA SER A 102 -6.48 -0.70 30.52
C SER A 102 -6.95 0.63 31.12
N ALA A 103 -6.88 1.71 30.36
CA ALA A 103 -7.55 2.96 30.71
C ALA A 103 -9.08 2.89 30.45
N PRO A 104 -9.89 3.73 31.12
CA PRO A 104 -11.28 3.95 30.76
C PRO A 104 -11.42 4.32 29.28
N ARG A 105 -12.31 3.64 28.55
CA ARG A 105 -12.63 4.00 27.17
C ARG A 105 -13.52 5.24 27.15
N ILE A 106 -13.19 6.17 26.26
CA ILE A 106 -14.00 7.36 25.97
C ILE A 106 -14.76 7.09 24.68
N ASN A 107 -16.08 7.24 24.70
CA ASN A 107 -16.90 7.12 23.50
C ASN A 107 -16.85 8.45 22.74
N THR A 108 -16.50 8.40 21.46
CA THR A 108 -16.53 9.57 20.56
C THR A 108 -17.61 9.40 19.50
N GLY A 109 -18.19 10.53 19.09
CA GLY A 109 -19.12 10.62 17.95
C GLY A 109 -18.39 10.57 16.61
N THR A 110 -19.19 10.44 15.54
CA THR A 110 -18.71 10.43 14.15
C THR A 110 -18.74 11.83 13.54
N PHE A 111 -17.71 12.20 12.80
CA PHE A 111 -17.73 13.42 11.98
C PHE A 111 -18.69 13.28 10.79
N PRO A 112 -19.28 14.38 10.31
CA PRO A 112 -19.92 14.40 8.99
C PRO A 112 -18.89 14.11 7.89
N ALA A 113 -19.35 13.53 6.77
CA ALA A 113 -18.51 13.39 5.59
C ALA A 113 -17.99 14.76 5.14
N LEU A 114 -16.69 14.83 4.84
CA LEU A 114 -16.11 16.03 4.24
C LEU A 114 -16.67 16.21 2.82
N PRO A 115 -16.77 17.45 2.31
CA PRO A 115 -17.24 17.68 0.95
C PRO A 115 -16.38 16.92 -0.06
N ASP A 116 -17.04 16.27 -1.02
CA ASP A 116 -16.39 15.63 -2.18
C ASP A 116 -15.71 16.69 -3.03
N MET A 117 -14.46 17.01 -2.69
CA MET A 117 -13.61 17.84 -3.52
C MET A 117 -13.28 17.06 -4.80
N PRO A 118 -13.39 17.66 -6.00
CA PRO A 118 -13.07 17.01 -7.27
C PRO A 118 -11.56 16.79 -7.38
N THR A 119 -11.10 15.78 -6.65
CA THR A 119 -9.79 15.20 -6.79
C THR A 119 -9.76 14.56 -8.17
N LEU A 120 -8.74 14.88 -8.98
CA LEU A 120 -8.54 14.21 -10.25
C LEU A 120 -8.48 12.71 -10.00
N ALA A 121 -9.56 12.01 -10.35
CA ALA A 121 -9.66 10.58 -10.20
C ALA A 121 -8.57 9.97 -11.07
N VAL A 122 -7.46 9.56 -10.44
CA VAL A 122 -6.50 8.68 -11.07
C VAL A 122 -7.29 7.42 -11.38
N PRO A 123 -7.61 7.12 -12.67
CA PRO A 123 -8.44 5.99 -12.98
C PRO A 123 -7.76 4.76 -12.39
N PRO A 124 -8.47 3.89 -11.64
CA PRO A 124 -7.86 2.72 -11.04
C PRO A 124 -7.15 1.97 -12.17
N ALA A 125 -5.83 1.79 -12.02
CA ALA A 125 -4.98 1.28 -13.08
C ALA A 125 -5.62 0.02 -13.64
N ARG A 126 -6.11 0.09 -14.89
CA ARG A 126 -7.05 -0.89 -15.46
C ARG A 126 -6.60 -2.28 -15.05
N ALA A 127 -7.37 -2.92 -14.16
CA ALA A 127 -7.11 -4.31 -13.80
C ALA A 127 -6.97 -5.08 -15.12
N PRO A 128 -5.88 -5.85 -15.32
CA PRO A 128 -5.63 -6.51 -16.60
C PRO A 128 -6.89 -7.31 -16.93
N ALA A 129 -7.57 -6.92 -18.01
CA ALA A 129 -8.94 -7.35 -18.27
C ALA A 129 -9.00 -8.85 -18.10
N ALA A 130 -9.80 -9.30 -17.11
CA ALA A 130 -9.85 -10.70 -16.72
C ALA A 130 -10.22 -11.50 -17.96
N ARG A 131 -9.20 -12.13 -18.56
CA ARG A 131 -9.30 -12.75 -19.87
C ARG A 131 -10.24 -13.93 -19.64
N ALA A 132 -11.49 -13.77 -20.04
CA ALA A 132 -12.56 -14.72 -19.70
C ALA A 132 -12.15 -16.10 -20.19
N THR A 133 -11.60 -16.90 -19.28
CA THR A 133 -11.12 -18.23 -19.62
C THR A 133 -12.37 -19.04 -19.94
N ARG A 134 -12.46 -19.53 -21.17
CA ARG A 134 -13.47 -20.52 -21.59
C ARG A 134 -13.23 -21.89 -20.92
N ALA A 135 -12.77 -21.90 -19.67
CA ALA A 135 -12.45 -23.07 -18.86
C ALA A 135 -13.67 -23.69 -18.17
N GLY A 136 -14.83 -23.02 -18.20
CA GLY A 136 -16.10 -23.52 -17.63
C GLY A 136 -16.71 -24.76 -18.31
N ARG A 137 -16.02 -25.40 -19.26
CA ARG A 137 -16.46 -26.66 -19.90
C ARG A 137 -15.52 -27.85 -19.74
N VAL A 138 -14.25 -27.64 -19.35
CA VAL A 138 -13.26 -28.74 -19.25
C VAL A 138 -13.23 -29.37 -17.86
N MET A 139 -13.66 -28.65 -16.81
CA MET A 139 -13.71 -29.19 -15.44
C MET A 139 -14.78 -30.27 -15.22
N ARG A 140 -15.71 -30.49 -16.18
CA ARG A 140 -16.75 -31.52 -16.06
C ARG A 140 -16.33 -32.91 -16.55
N SER A 141 -15.28 -33.05 -17.37
CA SER A 141 -14.82 -34.35 -17.86
C SER A 141 -13.92 -35.10 -16.87
N LEU A 142 -13.15 -34.40 -16.04
CA LEU A 142 -12.27 -35.04 -15.04
C LEU A 142 -13.04 -35.84 -13.98
N ALA A 143 -14.24 -35.39 -13.61
CA ALA A 143 -15.11 -36.07 -12.64
C ALA A 143 -15.61 -37.44 -13.13
N TYR A 144 -15.90 -37.59 -14.42
CA TYR A 144 -16.37 -38.86 -15.00
C TYR A 144 -15.26 -39.92 -15.07
N VAL A 145 -14.00 -39.51 -15.32
CA VAL A 145 -12.86 -40.44 -15.36
C VAL A 145 -12.56 -41.00 -13.96
N ALA A 146 -12.62 -40.17 -12.92
CA ALA A 146 -12.45 -40.62 -11.53
C ALA A 146 -13.53 -41.63 -11.09
N ALA A 147 -14.79 -41.41 -11.49
CA ALA A 147 -15.88 -42.33 -11.21
C ALA A 147 -15.72 -43.68 -11.95
N ALA A 148 -15.27 -43.68 -13.21
CA ALA A 148 -15.06 -44.90 -13.99
C ALA A 148 -13.95 -45.79 -13.42
N VAL A 149 -12.84 -45.19 -12.94
CA VAL A 149 -11.72 -45.93 -12.33
C VAL A 149 -12.13 -46.67 -11.05
N LEU A 150 -13.04 -46.10 -10.24
CA LEU A 150 -13.55 -46.78 -9.04
C LEU A 150 -14.41 -48.01 -9.36
N VAL A 151 -15.23 -47.95 -10.43
CA VAL A 151 -16.08 -49.09 -10.83
C VAL A 151 -15.23 -50.24 -11.39
N VAL A 152 -14.19 -49.95 -12.19
CA VAL A 152 -13.28 -50.97 -12.72
C VAL A 152 -12.38 -51.54 -11.62
N GLY A 153 -11.91 -50.71 -10.69
CA GLY A 153 -11.10 -51.16 -9.55
C GLY A 153 -11.84 -52.11 -8.62
N ALA A 154 -13.12 -51.85 -8.34
CA ALA A 154 -13.97 -52.74 -7.55
C ALA A 154 -14.20 -54.11 -8.23
N GLY A 155 -14.35 -54.12 -9.57
CA GLY A 155 -14.55 -55.36 -10.33
C GLY A 155 -13.34 -56.30 -10.35
N TRP A 156 -12.11 -55.77 -10.29
CA TRP A 156 -10.89 -56.58 -10.31
C TRP A 156 -10.50 -57.16 -8.93
N ALA A 157 -10.94 -56.52 -7.84
CA ALA A 157 -10.65 -56.97 -6.48
C ALA A 157 -11.40 -58.26 -6.09
N VAL A 158 -12.58 -58.51 -6.67
CA VAL A 158 -13.42 -59.68 -6.33
C VAL A 158 -12.91 -60.98 -6.97
N THR A 159 -12.16 -60.91 -8.07
CA THR A 159 -11.68 -62.10 -8.82
C THR A 159 -10.31 -62.62 -8.39
N ARG A 160 -9.66 -62.00 -7.38
CA ARG A 160 -8.35 -62.42 -6.84
C ARG A 160 -8.43 -63.14 -5.49
N LEU A 161 -9.62 -63.43 -4.96
CA LEU A 161 -9.81 -64.14 -3.68
C LEU A 161 -9.90 -65.68 -3.78
N THR A 162 -9.64 -66.28 -4.95
CA THR A 162 -9.70 -67.74 -5.16
C THR A 162 -8.42 -68.31 -5.77
N SER A 163 -7.26 -68.00 -5.18
CA SER A 163 -6.01 -68.73 -5.43
C SER A 163 -5.01 -68.54 -4.27
N ALA A 164 -5.33 -69.12 -3.12
CA ALA A 164 -4.43 -69.21 -1.96
C ALA A 164 -4.12 -70.69 -1.65
N ALA A 165 -3.14 -71.26 -2.35
CA ALA A 165 -2.53 -72.54 -2.01
C ALA A 165 -1.13 -72.66 -2.66
N ALA A 166 -0.13 -72.99 -1.83
CA ALA A 166 1.24 -73.40 -2.20
C ALA A 166 2.14 -72.36 -2.93
N GLU A 167 3.46 -72.27 -2.70
CA GLU A 167 4.28 -72.75 -1.56
C GLU A 167 5.60 -71.96 -1.49
N ARG A 168 6.08 -71.76 -0.25
CA ARG A 168 7.48 -71.77 0.23
C ARG A 168 8.69 -71.25 -0.59
N ASP A 169 9.42 -70.39 0.12
CA ASP A 169 10.89 -70.42 0.38
C ASP A 169 11.93 -69.68 -0.49
N ALA A 170 13.01 -69.34 0.23
CA ALA A 170 14.37 -68.97 -0.19
C ALA A 170 14.64 -67.58 -0.85
N SER A 171 15.26 -66.72 -0.04
CA SER A 171 16.30 -65.73 -0.45
C SER A 171 17.62 -66.48 -0.80
N PRO A 172 18.68 -65.90 -1.42
CA PRO A 172 18.99 -64.47 -1.55
C PRO A 172 19.62 -63.97 -2.89
N GLU A 173 19.98 -62.68 -2.90
CA GLU A 173 20.90 -61.94 -3.80
C GLU A 173 22.29 -62.59 -4.06
N PRO A 174 23.17 -61.99 -4.89
CA PRO A 174 22.99 -61.21 -6.13
C PRO A 174 23.97 -61.67 -7.26
N HIS A 175 24.01 -61.02 -8.43
CA HIS A 175 25.25 -60.51 -9.07
C HIS A 175 25.02 -59.84 -10.45
N ASN A 176 25.95 -58.96 -10.83
CA ASN A 176 26.01 -58.22 -12.10
C ASN A 176 26.17 -59.14 -13.34
N VAL A 177 25.76 -58.66 -14.52
CA VAL A 177 26.65 -58.13 -15.58
C VAL A 177 25.85 -57.67 -16.81
N ALA A 178 26.37 -56.68 -17.52
CA ALA A 178 25.82 -56.01 -18.70
C ALA A 178 25.46 -56.91 -19.89
N VAL A 179 24.48 -56.48 -20.71
CA VAL A 179 24.57 -56.40 -22.18
C VAL A 179 23.73 -55.23 -22.71
N THR A 180 24.31 -54.40 -23.58
CA THR A 180 23.63 -53.63 -24.64
C THR A 180 24.12 -54.21 -25.97
N PRO A 181 23.26 -54.43 -27.00
CA PRO A 181 22.74 -53.37 -27.88
C PRO A 181 21.24 -53.63 -28.26
N ALA A 182 20.55 -53.06 -29.27
CA ALA A 182 20.91 -52.12 -30.36
C ALA A 182 19.66 -51.33 -30.87
N VAL A 183 19.90 -50.27 -31.67
CA VAL A 183 19.19 -49.88 -32.93
C VAL A 183 17.65 -50.04 -33.00
N SER A 184 16.86 -48.94 -33.06
CA SER A 184 16.48 -48.25 -34.32
C SER A 184 15.35 -47.19 -34.21
N MET A 185 15.43 -46.17 -35.09
CA MET A 185 14.34 -45.38 -35.73
C MET A 185 13.26 -44.60 -34.91
N ALA A 186 13.45 -43.27 -34.91
CA ALA A 186 12.55 -42.14 -35.28
C ALA A 186 11.01 -42.31 -35.48
N PRO A 187 10.18 -41.23 -35.47
CA PRO A 187 10.50 -39.79 -35.32
C PRO A 187 9.75 -39.08 -34.18
N ALA A 188 9.97 -37.76 -34.03
CA ALA A 188 9.42 -36.93 -32.95
C ALA A 188 7.96 -36.46 -33.16
N PRO A 189 7.19 -36.27 -32.08
CA PRO A 189 6.23 -35.17 -31.98
C PRO A 189 6.92 -33.93 -31.38
N THR A 190 6.66 -32.76 -31.96
CA THR A 190 7.17 -31.47 -31.46
C THR A 190 6.76 -31.22 -30.01
N ALA A 191 7.73 -31.17 -29.10
CA ALA A 191 7.53 -30.56 -27.80
C ALA A 191 7.27 -29.06 -27.98
N HIS A 192 6.03 -28.62 -27.72
CA HIS A 192 5.73 -27.20 -27.63
C HIS A 192 6.42 -26.62 -26.38
N THR A 193 7.63 -26.10 -26.55
CA THR A 193 8.28 -25.27 -25.53
C THR A 193 7.34 -24.12 -25.16
N PRO A 194 6.89 -24.01 -23.90
CA PRO A 194 6.10 -22.85 -23.50
C PRO A 194 6.94 -21.58 -23.72
N PRO A 195 6.33 -20.47 -24.21
CA PRO A 195 7.09 -19.25 -24.44
C PRO A 195 7.78 -18.82 -23.13
N PRO A 196 9.05 -18.39 -23.18
CA PRO A 196 9.78 -18.00 -21.97
C PRO A 196 8.98 -16.92 -21.24
N LEU A 197 8.76 -17.14 -19.93
CA LEU A 197 8.14 -16.15 -19.07
C LEU A 197 8.91 -14.83 -19.19
N PRO A 198 8.25 -13.69 -19.43
CA PRO A 198 8.96 -12.41 -19.52
C PRO A 198 9.68 -12.16 -18.20
N ALA A 199 11.00 -11.96 -18.27
CA ALA A 199 11.84 -11.75 -17.10
C ALA A 199 11.30 -10.58 -16.26
N PRO A 200 11.30 -10.68 -14.91
CA PRO A 200 10.79 -9.62 -14.06
C PRO A 200 11.61 -8.35 -14.26
N VAL A 201 10.97 -7.31 -14.81
CA VAL A 201 11.58 -5.98 -14.91
C VAL A 201 11.88 -5.45 -13.53
N LEU A 202 13.17 -5.38 -13.21
CA LEU A 202 13.66 -4.78 -11.97
C LEU A 202 13.24 -3.31 -11.94
N THR A 203 12.57 -2.92 -10.85
CA THR A 203 12.03 -1.56 -10.68
C THR A 203 12.46 -0.98 -9.34
N GLY A 204 12.69 0.33 -9.33
CA GLY A 204 12.78 1.15 -8.12
C GLY A 204 11.58 2.08 -8.00
N LYS A 205 11.41 2.71 -6.85
CA LYS A 205 10.36 3.69 -6.58
C LYS A 205 10.90 5.11 -6.71
N LEU A 206 10.10 6.01 -7.28
CA LEU A 206 10.40 7.45 -7.36
C LEU A 206 9.38 8.28 -6.58
N ARG A 207 9.89 9.23 -5.77
CA ARG A 207 9.13 10.26 -5.05
C ARG A 207 9.63 11.65 -5.45
N VAL A 208 8.75 12.46 -6.03
CA VAL A 208 9.01 13.85 -6.44
C VAL A 208 7.77 14.68 -6.15
N LEU A 209 7.95 15.88 -5.62
CA LEU A 209 6.92 16.91 -5.55
C LEU A 209 7.41 18.12 -6.34
N THR A 210 6.51 18.89 -6.96
CA THR A 210 6.89 20.04 -7.78
C THR A 210 6.22 21.33 -7.33
N SER A 211 6.91 22.44 -7.53
CA SER A 211 6.36 23.80 -7.42
C SER A 211 6.67 24.53 -8.73
N PRO A 212 5.69 24.95 -9.54
CA PRO A 212 4.25 24.91 -9.27
C PRO A 212 3.66 23.48 -9.29
N PRO A 213 2.46 23.27 -8.70
CA PRO A 213 1.76 21.99 -8.75
C PRO A 213 1.21 21.65 -10.15
N SER A 214 1.23 22.61 -11.09
CA SER A 214 0.89 22.40 -12.50
C SER A 214 2.03 21.79 -13.33
N ALA A 215 3.23 21.59 -12.76
CA ALA A 215 4.36 21.08 -13.51
C ALA A 215 4.20 19.60 -13.88
N GLU A 216 4.37 19.29 -15.16
CA GLU A 216 4.44 17.94 -15.69
C GLU A 216 5.78 17.30 -15.34
N ILE A 217 5.74 16.03 -14.94
CA ILE A 217 6.92 15.21 -14.64
C ILE A 217 7.04 14.16 -15.75
N LEU A 218 8.18 14.10 -16.43
CA LEU A 218 8.48 13.17 -17.51
C LEU A 218 9.71 12.32 -17.14
N VAL A 219 9.64 11.01 -17.41
CA VAL A 219 10.77 10.07 -17.29
C VAL A 219 11.05 9.53 -18.68
N ASP A 220 12.29 9.67 -19.15
CA ASP A 220 12.76 9.27 -20.48
C ASP A 220 11.87 9.86 -21.61
N GLY A 221 11.40 11.09 -21.43
CA GLY A 221 10.50 11.80 -22.35
C GLY A 221 9.02 11.40 -22.27
N ARG A 222 8.67 10.37 -21.50
CA ARG A 222 7.28 9.98 -21.27
C ARG A 222 6.74 10.65 -20.01
N ARG A 223 5.62 11.37 -20.11
CA ARG A 223 4.94 11.95 -18.93
C ARG A 223 4.48 10.84 -17.97
N VAL A 224 4.83 11.01 -16.68
CA VAL A 224 4.52 10.09 -15.58
C VAL A 224 3.64 10.71 -14.49
N GLY A 225 3.52 12.04 -14.42
CA GLY A 225 2.68 12.73 -13.44
C GLY A 225 2.55 14.24 -13.69
N ILE A 226 1.78 14.91 -12.83
CA ILE A 226 1.69 16.38 -12.70
C ILE A 226 1.72 16.69 -11.20
N GLY A 227 2.46 17.72 -10.77
CA GLY A 227 2.48 18.23 -9.40
C GLY A 227 3.27 17.35 -8.40
N GLY A 228 3.25 16.04 -8.60
CA GLY A 228 4.02 15.07 -7.86
C GLY A 228 3.83 13.65 -8.35
N VAL A 229 4.77 12.79 -7.98
CA VAL A 229 4.67 11.32 -8.10
C VAL A 229 5.17 10.70 -6.80
N VAL A 230 4.48 9.67 -6.30
CA VAL A 230 4.84 8.96 -5.07
C VAL A 230 4.85 7.47 -5.36
N ASP A 231 5.92 6.78 -4.95
CA ASP A 231 6.14 5.34 -5.17
C ASP A 231 6.00 4.89 -6.63
N LEU A 232 6.21 5.81 -7.59
CA LEU A 232 6.16 5.52 -9.01
C LEU A 232 7.22 4.48 -9.34
N ARG A 233 6.79 3.29 -9.77
CA ARG A 233 7.69 2.23 -10.21
C ARG A 233 8.29 2.62 -11.55
N ILE A 234 9.59 2.87 -11.56
CA ILE A 234 10.37 3.12 -12.78
C ILE A 234 11.42 2.01 -12.96
N PRO A 235 11.72 1.59 -14.20
CA PRO A 235 12.71 0.54 -14.44
C PRO A 235 14.09 1.00 -13.98
N THR A 236 14.88 0.07 -13.48
CA THR A 236 16.22 0.37 -12.95
C THR A 236 17.19 0.89 -14.03
N GLY A 237 18.30 1.48 -13.57
CA GLY A 237 19.32 2.11 -14.41
C GLY A 237 19.21 3.65 -14.43
N ALA A 238 20.01 4.29 -15.29
CA ALA A 238 19.95 5.73 -15.48
C ALA A 238 18.65 6.13 -16.20
N ARG A 239 17.94 7.12 -15.65
CA ARG A 239 16.66 7.64 -16.16
C ARG A 239 16.73 9.16 -16.23
N ARG A 240 16.31 9.73 -17.36
CA ARG A 240 16.26 11.19 -17.53
C ARG A 240 14.93 11.71 -17.00
N LEU A 241 14.97 12.45 -15.91
CA LEU A 241 13.82 13.09 -15.31
C LEU A 241 13.74 14.55 -15.76
N ARG A 242 12.60 14.95 -16.33
CA ARG A 242 12.29 16.33 -16.71
C ARG A 242 11.06 16.81 -15.95
N VAL A 243 11.10 18.04 -15.46
CA VAL A 243 9.97 18.72 -14.84
C VAL A 243 9.75 20.04 -15.57
N GLN A 244 8.54 20.29 -16.07
CA GLN A 244 8.24 21.46 -16.90
C GLN A 244 6.84 22.01 -16.62
N ALA A 245 6.65 23.33 -16.68
CA ALA A 245 5.34 23.97 -16.59
C ALA A 245 5.26 25.14 -17.57
N ALA A 246 4.05 25.46 -18.06
CA ALA A 246 3.84 26.65 -18.87
C ALA A 246 4.21 27.92 -18.07
N GLY A 247 5.05 28.78 -18.64
CA GLY A 247 5.57 29.98 -17.94
C GLY A 247 6.71 29.72 -16.96
N TYR A 248 7.35 28.54 -16.98
CA TYR A 248 8.50 28.22 -16.12
C TYR A 248 9.64 27.58 -16.92
N GLN A 249 10.88 27.80 -16.49
CA GLN A 249 12.06 27.12 -17.03
C GLN A 249 12.00 25.63 -16.68
N ALA A 250 12.10 24.77 -17.69
CA ALA A 250 12.15 23.33 -17.49
C ALA A 250 13.41 22.91 -16.73
N TRP A 251 13.26 21.98 -15.79
CA TRP A 251 14.33 21.39 -15.01
C TRP A 251 14.59 19.96 -15.48
N ASP A 252 15.83 19.66 -15.87
CA ASP A 252 16.26 18.38 -16.42
C ASP A 252 17.37 17.79 -15.53
N THR A 253 17.25 16.52 -15.15
CA THR A 253 18.28 15.78 -14.39
C THR A 253 18.33 14.30 -14.79
N THR A 254 19.38 13.59 -14.37
CA THR A 254 19.49 12.14 -14.53
C THR A 254 19.56 11.48 -13.16
N ILE A 255 18.66 10.55 -12.89
CA ILE A 255 18.66 9.73 -11.68
C ILE A 255 19.11 8.31 -12.00
N ILE A 256 19.88 7.70 -11.09
CA ILE A 256 20.24 6.27 -11.15
C ILE A 256 19.26 5.52 -10.26
N VAL A 257 18.40 4.71 -10.86
CA VAL A 257 17.36 3.95 -10.15
C VAL A 257 17.87 2.57 -9.77
N GLN A 258 17.96 2.29 -8.47
CA GLN A 258 18.32 0.97 -7.94
C GLN A 258 17.08 0.08 -7.70
N THR A 259 17.27 -1.24 -7.82
CA THR A 259 16.21 -2.25 -7.60
C THR A 259 15.66 -2.17 -6.19
N GLY A 260 14.34 -2.05 -6.04
CA GLY A 260 13.66 -2.00 -4.73
C GLY A 260 13.89 -0.72 -3.91
N ALA A 261 14.90 0.09 -4.25
CA ALA A 261 15.20 1.35 -3.58
C ALA A 261 14.11 2.41 -3.86
N THR A 262 13.99 3.39 -2.95
CA THR A 262 13.10 4.54 -3.11
C THR A 262 13.92 5.82 -3.27
N HIS A 263 14.04 6.31 -4.51
CA HIS A 263 14.66 7.60 -4.78
C HIS A 263 13.69 8.73 -4.49
N THR A 264 14.09 9.62 -3.58
CA THR A 264 13.30 10.79 -3.18
C THR A 264 14.07 12.05 -3.56
N LEU A 265 13.48 12.89 -4.42
CA LEU A 265 14.09 14.16 -4.86
C LEU A 265 13.55 15.37 -4.09
N GLY A 266 12.71 15.16 -3.08
CA GLY A 266 12.08 16.24 -2.33
C GLY A 266 11.13 17.08 -3.19
N ARG A 267 11.15 18.41 -2.97
CA ARG A 267 10.38 19.39 -3.73
C ARG A 267 11.26 20.07 -4.78
N VAL A 268 10.96 19.85 -6.05
CA VAL A 268 11.59 20.52 -7.20
C VAL A 268 10.83 21.82 -7.46
N THR A 269 11.47 22.96 -7.23
CA THR A 269 10.90 24.29 -7.55
C THR A 269 11.42 24.76 -8.90
N LEU A 270 10.53 24.90 -9.88
CA LEU A 270 10.86 25.52 -11.16
C LEU A 270 11.01 27.03 -10.99
N ARG A 271 11.94 27.62 -11.75
CA ARG A 271 12.12 29.08 -11.81
C ARG A 271 11.20 29.65 -12.90
N ALA A 272 10.58 30.79 -12.64
CA ALA A 272 10.00 31.58 -13.72
C ALA A 272 11.15 32.07 -14.64
N PRO A 273 10.91 32.23 -15.95
CA PRO A 273 11.84 33.00 -16.78
C PRO A 273 11.88 34.42 -16.22
N SER A 274 13.09 34.92 -15.96
CA SER A 274 13.31 36.33 -15.63
C SER A 274 12.99 37.19 -16.85
N GLU A 275 12.30 38.31 -16.63
CA GLU A 275 12.45 39.50 -17.47
C GLU A 275 13.89 40.03 -17.38
#